data_AF-A0A2S5LLX2-F1
#
_entry.id   AF-A0A2S5LLX2-F1
#
_cell.length_a   1.000
_cell.length_b   1.000
_cell.length_c   1.000
_cell.angle_alpha   90.00
_cell.angle_beta   90.00
_cell.angle_gamma   90.00
#
_symmetry.space_group_name_H-M   'P 1'
#
loop_
_entity.id
_entity.type
_entity.pdbx_description
1 polymer ?
#
loop_
_entity_poly.entity_id
_entity_poly.type
_entity_poly.pdbx_seq_one_letter_code
_entity_poly.pdbx_strand_id
1 'polypeptide(L)'
;MANIMQKFCITKKDMGVTLHGLRHEKMHTIYEEVTGQPCPVKGGVKGEVDPALDLLARNKMTQAAGHARLGITNAYAGSHRKVANIPASIKV
;
A
#
# COMPACT_ATOMS: atom_id res chain seq x y z
N MET A 1 -8.68 9.89 30.74
CA MET A 1 -7.51 10.29 29.91
C MET A 1 -7.90 10.18 28.45
N ALA A 2 -7.82 11.26 27.68
CA ALA A 2 -8.09 11.23 26.24
C ALA A 2 -6.87 10.71 25.48
N ASN A 3 -7.06 9.77 24.55
CA ASN A 3 -5.96 9.28 23.70
C ASN A 3 -5.49 10.37 22.72
N ILE A 4 -4.30 10.21 22.15
CA ILE A 4 -3.69 11.23 21.27
C ILE A 4 -4.63 11.61 20.09
N MET A 5 -5.42 10.67 19.59
CA MET A 5 -6.36 10.92 18.50
C MET A 5 -7.57 11.75 18.96
N GLN A 6 -8.07 11.49 20.16
CA GLN A 6 -9.13 12.28 20.80
C GLN A 6 -8.68 13.73 21.03
N LYS A 7 -7.41 13.94 21.39
CA LYS A 7 -6.85 15.30 21.55
C LYS A 7 -6.86 16.12 20.26
N PHE A 8 -6.69 15.48 19.11
CA PHE A 8 -6.68 16.14 17.79
C PHE A 8 -8.02 16.01 17.03
N CYS A 9 -9.08 15.50 17.68
CA CYS A 9 -10.40 15.29 17.07
C CYS A 9 -10.39 14.37 15.83
N ILE A 10 -9.39 13.49 15.67
CA ILE A 10 -9.27 12.55 14.55
C ILE A 10 -9.81 11.17 14.98
N THR A 11 -11.01 11.13 15.56
CA THR A 11 -11.59 9.90 16.06
C THR A 11 -12.77 9.46 15.22
N LYS A 12 -12.69 8.25 14.67
CA LYS A 12 -13.68 7.64 13.80
C LYS A 12 -14.74 6.86 14.59
N LYS A 13 -15.29 7.46 15.64
CA LYS A 13 -16.12 6.78 16.66
C LYS A 13 -17.33 6.03 16.07
N ASP A 14 -17.81 6.46 14.90
CA ASP A 14 -18.93 5.83 14.17
C ASP A 14 -18.54 5.11 12.85
N MET A 15 -17.26 5.16 12.45
CA MET A 15 -16.80 4.51 11.20
C MET A 15 -16.03 3.20 11.43
N GLY A 16 -15.80 2.80 12.68
CA GLY A 16 -15.14 1.52 12.99
C GLY A 16 -13.68 1.39 12.53
N VAL A 17 -13.01 2.49 12.20
CA VAL A 17 -11.65 2.44 11.64
C VAL A 17 -10.62 2.84 12.69
N THR A 18 -9.66 1.95 12.95
CA THR A 18 -8.48 2.22 13.77
C THR A 18 -7.38 2.85 12.89
N LEU A 19 -6.80 3.95 13.35
CA LEU A 19 -5.79 4.70 12.61
C LEU A 19 -4.43 4.00 12.70
N HIS A 20 -4.24 2.99 11.84
CA HIS A 20 -2.91 2.49 11.47
C HIS A 20 -2.21 3.43 10.47
N GLY A 21 -2.79 4.60 10.20
CA GLY A 21 -2.41 5.53 9.13
C GLY A 21 -0.92 5.82 9.07
N LEU A 22 -0.29 6.16 10.20
CA LEU A 22 1.15 6.51 10.22
C LEU A 22 2.06 5.34 9.85
N ARG A 23 1.70 4.11 10.25
CA ARG A 23 2.48 2.92 9.87
C ARG A 23 2.29 2.59 8.39
N HIS A 24 1.10 2.80 7.84
CA HIS A 24 0.87 2.69 6.39
C HIS A 24 1.59 3.78 5.61
N GLU A 25 1.57 5.01 6.12
CA GLU A 25 2.22 6.16 5.51
C GLU A 25 3.72 5.93 5.39
N LYS A 26 4.39 5.47 6.45
CA LYS A 26 5.82 5.15 6.38
C LYS A 26 6.14 4.13 5.28
N MET A 27 5.27 3.13 5.10
CA MET A 27 5.44 2.12 4.06
C MET A 27 5.21 2.67 2.66
N HIS A 28 4.27 3.61 2.51
CA HIS A 28 4.04 4.32 1.24
C HIS A 28 5.22 5.21 0.89
N THR A 29 5.75 5.96 1.85
CA THR A 29 6.94 6.79 1.66
C THR A 29 8.14 5.97 1.22
N ILE A 30 8.43 4.83 1.88
CA ILE A 30 9.54 3.94 1.49
C ILE A 30 9.37 3.46 0.03
N TYR A 31 8.15 3.12 -0.37
CA TYR A 31 7.91 2.65 -1.72
C TYR A 31 8.12 3.76 -2.75
N GLU A 32 7.63 4.96 -2.48
CA GLU A 32 7.77 6.14 -3.34
C GLU A 32 9.24 6.58 -3.45
N GLU A 33 9.99 6.58 -2.35
CA GLU A 33 11.44 6.85 -2.33
C GLU A 33 12.25 5.88 -3.21
N VAL A 34 11.80 4.63 -3.33
CA VAL A 34 12.52 3.60 -4.09
C VAL A 34 12.09 3.54 -5.55
N THR A 35 10.79 3.67 -5.82
CA THR A 35 10.22 3.47 -7.16
C THR A 35 9.96 4.78 -7.91
N GLY A 36 9.96 5.91 -7.21
CA GLY A 36 9.54 7.21 -7.74
C GLY A 36 8.04 7.31 -8.03
N GLN A 37 7.26 6.29 -7.66
CA GLN A 37 5.83 6.19 -7.96
C GLN A 37 5.03 5.91 -6.69
N PRO A 38 3.77 6.38 -6.61
CA PRO A 38 2.90 6.06 -5.49
C PRO A 38 2.60 4.56 -5.44
N CYS A 39 2.38 4.03 -4.23
CA CYS A 39 1.96 2.63 -4.08
C CYS A 39 0.69 2.32 -4.91
N PRO A 40 0.49 1.06 -5.33
CA PRO A 40 -0.70 0.65 -6.07
C PRO A 40 -2.03 1.04 -5.39
N VAL A 41 -2.10 0.94 -4.05
CA VAL A 41 -3.29 1.35 -3.27
C VAL A 41 -3.59 2.86 -3.33
N LYS A 42 -2.61 3.69 -3.67
CA LYS A 42 -2.75 5.14 -3.88
C LYS A 42 -3.01 5.52 -5.35
N GLY A 43 -3.17 4.53 -6.24
CA GLY A 43 -3.41 4.76 -7.67
C GLY A 43 -2.21 4.53 -8.57
N GLY A 44 -1.11 3.92 -8.09
CA GLY A 44 0.01 3.52 -8.94
C GLY A 44 -0.42 2.56 -10.04
N VAL A 45 -0.14 2.90 -11.30
CA VAL A 45 -0.59 2.14 -12.46
C VAL A 45 0.30 0.90 -12.66
N LYS A 46 -0.34 -0.23 -12.95
CA LYS A 46 0.36 -1.49 -13.19
C LYS A 46 1.24 -1.38 -14.43
N GLY A 47 2.54 -1.67 -14.28
CA GLY A 47 3.51 -1.68 -15.38
C GLY A 47 4.32 -0.40 -15.55
N GLU A 48 4.02 0.66 -14.77
CA GLU A 48 4.84 1.88 -14.76
C GLU A 48 6.10 1.75 -13.90
N VAL A 49 6.12 0.80 -12.97
CA VAL A 49 7.28 0.50 -12.11
C VAL A 49 7.98 -0.74 -12.63
N ASP A 50 9.29 -0.65 -12.83
CA ASP A 50 10.16 -1.79 -13.14
C ASP A 50 9.95 -2.90 -12.08
N PRO A 51 9.64 -4.15 -12.47
CA PRO A 51 9.50 -5.26 -11.56
C PRO A 51 10.66 -5.43 -10.56
N ALA A 52 11.90 -5.10 -10.95
CA ALA A 52 13.05 -5.16 -10.07
C ALA A 52 13.00 -4.07 -8.97
N LEU A 53 12.53 -2.86 -9.32
CA LEU A 53 12.34 -1.76 -8.38
C LEU A 53 11.16 -2.03 -7.42
N ASP A 54 10.04 -2.59 -7.91
CA ASP A 54 8.93 -3.02 -7.05
C ASP A 54 9.40 -4.06 -6.03
N LEU A 55 10.18 -5.05 -6.47
CA LEU A 55 10.74 -6.07 -5.57
C LEU A 55 11.67 -5.46 -4.52
N LEU A 56 12.55 -4.53 -4.92
CA LEU A 56 13.45 -3.82 -4.00
C LEU A 56 12.66 -3.00 -2.97
N ALA A 57 11.62 -2.29 -3.40
CA ALA A 57 10.77 -1.50 -2.54
C ALA A 57 10.04 -2.37 -1.51
N ARG A 58 9.48 -3.50 -1.95
CA ARG A 58 8.83 -4.48 -1.06
C ARG A 58 9.80 -5.13 -0.07
N ASN A 59 11.05 -5.39 -0.47
CA ASN A 59 12.08 -5.86 0.45
C ASN A 59 12.37 -4.82 1.55
N LYS A 60 12.55 -3.56 1.19
CA LYS A 60 12.77 -2.47 2.16
C LYS A 60 11.59 -2.25 3.10
N MET A 61 10.36 -2.28 2.58
CA MET A 61 9.14 -2.22 3.40
C MET A 61 9.07 -3.40 4.39
N THR A 62 9.43 -4.60 3.95
CA THR A 62 9.42 -5.82 4.78
C THR A 62 10.40 -5.71 5.94
N GLN A 63 11.62 -5.25 5.66
CA GLN A 63 12.65 -4.99 6.67
C GLN A 63 12.20 -3.90 7.65
N ALA A 64 11.69 -2.77 7.15
CA ALA A 64 11.19 -1.68 7.97
C ALA A 64 9.98 -2.09 8.84
N ALA A 65 9.19 -3.06 8.38
CA ALA A 65 8.08 -3.61 9.13
C ALA A 65 8.51 -4.64 10.18
N GLY A 66 9.79 -5.04 10.21
CA GLY A 66 10.33 -6.03 11.14
C GLY A 66 10.03 -7.48 10.75
N HIS A 67 9.87 -7.75 9.47
CA HIS A 67 9.51 -9.07 8.96
C HIS A 67 10.54 -9.60 7.95
N ALA A 68 10.52 -10.92 7.71
CA ALA A 68 11.32 -11.57 6.67
C ALA A 68 10.49 -11.97 5.42
N ARG A 69 9.16 -11.86 5.48
CA ARG A 69 8.24 -12.31 4.43
C ARG A 69 7.70 -11.14 3.60
N LEU A 70 8.02 -11.15 2.31
CA LEU A 70 7.54 -10.15 1.34
C LEU A 70 6.02 -10.00 1.27
N GLY A 71 5.27 -11.08 1.45
CA GLY A 71 3.81 -11.07 1.37
C GLY A 71 3.12 -10.13 2.36
N ILE A 72 3.81 -9.70 3.43
CA ILE A 72 3.27 -8.73 4.40
C ILE A 72 3.12 -7.34 3.78
N THR A 73 3.93 -7.01 2.76
CA THR A 73 3.84 -5.73 2.04
C THR A 73 2.52 -5.54 1.31
N ASN A 74 1.83 -6.62 0.94
CA ASN A 74 0.52 -6.53 0.27
C ASN A 74 -0.54 -5.87 1.16
N ALA A 75 -0.44 -6.02 2.49
CA ALA A 75 -1.33 -5.31 3.40
C ALA A 75 -1.11 -3.79 3.37
N TYR A 76 0.07 -3.32 2.96
CA TYR A 76 0.45 -1.92 2.93
C TYR A 76 0.37 -1.29 1.54
N ALA A 77 0.93 -1.95 0.52
CA ALA A 77 1.00 -1.47 -0.86
C ALA A 77 -0.17 -1.94 -1.74
N GLY A 78 -0.88 -2.98 -1.31
CA GLY A 78 -1.86 -3.69 -2.13
C GLY A 78 -1.22 -4.71 -3.09
N SER A 79 -2.06 -5.49 -3.75
CA SER A 79 -1.67 -6.38 -4.86
C SER A 79 -2.34 -5.91 -6.15
N HIS A 80 -1.63 -5.91 -7.27
CA HIS A 80 -2.29 -5.77 -8.55
C HIS A 80 -3.17 -7.01 -8.78
N ARG A 81 -4.49 -6.81 -8.87
CA ARG A 81 -5.39 -7.88 -9.33
C ARG A 81 -4.93 -8.26 -10.74
N LYS A 82 -4.73 -9.55 -11.04
CA LYS A 82 -4.61 -9.99 -12.43
C LYS A 82 -5.92 -9.53 -13.11
N VAL A 83 -5.82 -8.64 -14.08
CA VAL A 83 -6.94 -8.41 -15.00
C VAL A 83 -7.20 -9.77 -15.61
N ALA A 84 -8.36 -10.37 -15.34
CA ALA A 84 -8.76 -11.56 -16.05
C ALA A 84 -8.74 -11.18 -17.54
N ASN A 85 -8.04 -11.96 -18.37
CA ASN A 85 -8.08 -11.77 -19.82
C ASN A 85 -9.57 -11.83 -20.22
N ILE A 86 -10.19 -10.68 -20.47
CA ILE A 86 -11.51 -10.64 -21.10
C ILE A 86 -11.24 -11.01 -22.55
N PRO A 87 -11.69 -12.18 -23.03
CA PRO A 87 -11.49 -12.54 -24.43
C PRO A 87 -12.12 -11.47 -25.32
N ALA A 88 -11.41 -11.09 -26.38
CA ALA A 88 -11.72 -10.00 -27.29
C ALA A 88 -12.90 -10.29 -28.24
N SER A 89 -14.02 -10.77 -27.70
CA SER A 89 -15.17 -11.22 -28.47
C SER A 89 -16.51 -10.83 -27.82
N ILE A 90 -16.63 -9.55 -27.45
CA ILE A 90 -17.94 -8.89 -27.38
C ILE A 90 -17.86 -7.68 -28.31
N LYS A 91 -18.13 -7.92 -29.59
CA LYS A 91 -18.57 -6.86 -30.50
C LYS A 91 -20.08 -6.78 -30.36
N VAL A 92 -20.57 -5.63 -29.90
CA VAL A 92 -21.98 -5.23 -29.99
C VAL A 92 -22.26 -4.79 -31.42
#